data_AF-A0A0N4TG82-F1
#
_entry.id   AF-A0A0N4TG82-F1
#
_cell.length_a   1.000
_cell.length_b   1.000
_cell.length_c   1.000
_cell.angle_alpha   90.00
_cell.angle_beta   90.00
_cell.angle_gamma   90.00
#
_symmetry.space_group_name_H-M   'P 1'
#
loop_
_entity.id
_entity.type
_entity.pdbx_description
1 polymer ?
#
loop_
_entity_poly.entity_id
_entity_poly.type
_entity_poly.pdbx_seq_one_letter_code
_entity_poly.pdbx_strand_id
1 'polypeptide(L)'
;RLNLKLFQVIIGNGNVALDCSRVILSAGTDRLLKTDIPAPILQTLSRSEIRHVTIVGRRGLLDVSFTIKELREQITLSNCSFSVEIENFDLLAVKEAQGTLSRPKKRISELILNNSHLDKPMSDRHCQLLFRRTPTKVLTDSRGMVKALQVTHSLTGHKEDLPCGLLLYCIGFENVALDGLPVNKDGEIKMLDAIRVATEEEILVYASGWCAHTPRGIIAHTQV
;
A
#
# COMPACT_ATOMS: atom_id res chain seq x y z
N ARG A 1 27.95 4.24 -8.59
CA ARG A 1 27.16 3.07 -8.13
C ARG A 1 25.98 3.63 -7.35
N LEU A 2 24.73 3.28 -7.68
CA LEU A 2 23.54 3.81 -7.00
C LEU A 2 23.55 3.39 -5.52
N ASN A 3 23.33 4.31 -4.57
CA ASN A 3 23.20 3.96 -3.15
C ASN A 3 21.79 3.43 -2.88
N LEU A 4 21.64 2.10 -2.91
CA LEU A 4 20.35 1.41 -2.77
C LEU A 4 19.66 1.68 -1.43
N LYS A 5 20.42 2.05 -0.38
CA LYS A 5 19.85 2.41 0.93
C LYS A 5 18.96 3.65 0.89
N LEU A 6 19.08 4.47 -0.16
CA LEU A 6 18.21 5.64 -0.37
C LEU A 6 16.81 5.26 -0.87
N PHE A 7 16.62 4.05 -1.39
CA PHE A 7 15.43 3.67 -2.15
C PHE A 7 14.65 2.54 -1.47
N GLN A 8 13.35 2.75 -1.31
CA GLN A 8 12.38 1.76 -0.87
C GLN A 8 11.33 1.54 -1.97
N VAL A 9 10.92 0.29 -2.14
CA VAL A 9 9.73 -0.05 -2.93
C VAL A 9 8.67 -0.65 -2.00
N ILE A 10 7.43 -0.21 -2.17
CA ILE A 10 6.26 -0.74 -1.46
C ILE A 10 5.30 -1.31 -2.50
N ILE A 11 4.86 -2.56 -2.33
CA ILE A 11 3.91 -3.21 -3.23
C ILE A 11 2.50 -3.08 -2.64
N GLY A 12 1.59 -2.43 -3.37
CA GLY A 12 0.18 -2.26 -3.00
C GLY A 12 -0.26 -0.79 -2.90
N ASN A 13 -1.50 -0.49 -3.28
CA ASN A 13 -2.07 0.87 -3.23
C ASN A 13 -3.19 1.00 -2.18
N GLY A 14 -2.97 0.46 -0.98
CA GLY A 14 -3.86 0.62 0.17
C GLY A 14 -3.37 1.69 1.16
N ASN A 15 -4.19 1.99 2.17
CA ASN A 15 -3.80 2.92 3.25
C ASN A 15 -2.50 2.49 3.94
N VAL A 16 -2.33 1.19 4.21
CA VAL A 16 -1.12 0.65 4.84
C VAL A 16 0.15 1.01 4.05
N ALA A 17 0.10 0.99 2.72
CA ALA A 17 1.24 1.39 1.89
C ALA A 17 1.59 2.87 2.08
N LEU A 18 0.58 3.74 2.20
CA LEU A 18 0.76 5.16 2.47
C LEU A 18 1.27 5.39 3.91
N ASP A 19 0.79 4.64 4.89
CA ASP A 19 1.30 4.69 6.27
C ASP A 19 2.79 4.35 6.32
N CYS A 20 3.19 3.23 5.72
CA CYS A 20 4.59 2.82 5.65
C CYS A 20 5.45 3.88 4.96
N SER A 21 4.98 4.42 3.83
CA SER A 21 5.66 5.51 3.12
C SER A 21 5.84 6.75 3.99
N ARG A 22 4.78 7.24 4.64
CA ARG A 22 4.84 8.42 5.51
C ARG A 22 5.76 8.23 6.70
N VAL A 23 5.76 7.07 7.36
CA VAL A 23 6.64 6.80 8.51
C VAL A 23 8.10 6.86 8.07
N ILE A 24 8.46 6.17 6.99
CA ILE A 24 9.83 6.17 6.46
C ILE A 24 10.25 7.56 5.98
N LEU A 25 9.39 8.26 5.25
CA LEU A 25 9.66 9.61 4.75
C LEU A 25 9.63 10.67 5.85
N SER A 26 9.08 10.39 7.03
CA SER A 26 9.14 11.26 8.22
C SER A 26 10.30 10.91 9.15
N ALA A 27 11.08 9.88 8.85
CA ALA A 27 12.18 9.42 9.70
C ALA A 27 13.23 10.52 9.91
N GLY A 28 13.59 10.82 11.16
CA GLY A 28 14.52 11.90 11.50
C GLY A 28 13.92 13.31 11.47
N THR A 29 12.60 13.45 11.35
CA THR A 29 11.89 14.73 11.52
C THR A 29 11.20 14.80 12.89
N ASP A 30 10.90 16.01 13.36
CA ASP A 30 10.15 16.22 14.61
C ASP A 30 8.72 15.68 14.59
N ARG A 31 8.19 15.33 13.40
CA ARG A 31 6.83 14.79 13.26
C ARG A 31 6.65 13.51 14.08
N LEU A 32 7.62 12.60 14.02
CA LEU A 32 7.53 11.30 14.70
C LEU A 32 7.83 11.41 16.20
N LEU A 33 8.62 12.40 16.63
CA LEU A 33 8.93 12.64 18.04
C LEU A 33 7.69 13.02 18.87
N LYS A 34 6.64 13.51 18.21
CA LYS A 34 5.37 13.93 18.83
C LYS A 34 4.31 12.82 18.84
N THR A 35 4.69 11.59 18.46
CA THR A 35 3.79 10.42 18.38
C THR A 35 4.08 9.43 19.50
N ASP A 36 3.26 8.40 19.61
CA ASP A 36 3.41 7.26 20.53
C ASP A 36 4.38 6.17 20.01
N ILE A 37 5.13 6.42 18.93
CA ILE A 37 6.12 5.47 18.41
C ILE A 37 7.18 5.20 19.50
N PRO A 38 7.50 3.92 19.80
CA PRO A 38 8.48 3.59 20.82
C PRO A 38 9.86 4.17 20.55
N ALA A 39 10.55 4.65 21.60
CA ALA A 39 11.87 5.26 21.50
C ALA A 39 12.93 4.41 20.75
N PRO A 40 13.01 3.07 20.93
CA PRO A 40 13.94 2.24 20.14
C PRO A 40 13.65 2.26 18.63
N ILE A 41 12.38 2.39 18.24
CA ILE A 41 11.97 2.48 16.85
C ILE A 41 12.32 3.86 16.28
N LEU A 42 12.10 4.94 17.04
CA LEU A 42 12.55 6.28 16.65
C LEU A 42 14.07 6.34 16.45
N GLN A 43 14.85 5.72 17.33
CA GLN A 43 16.30 5.62 17.18
C GLN A 43 16.69 4.87 15.91
N THR A 44 15.98 3.78 15.59
CA THR A 44 16.20 3.02 14.35
C THR A 44 15.86 3.86 13.11
N LEU A 45 14.70 4.52 13.10
CA LEU A 45 14.26 5.39 12.01
C LEU A 45 15.21 6.57 11.82
N SER A 46 15.76 7.15 12.89
CA SER A 46 16.70 8.27 12.80
C SER A 46 17.98 7.93 12.02
N ARG A 47 18.34 6.64 11.93
CA ARG A 47 19.49 6.13 11.17
C ARG A 47 19.13 5.77 9.71
N SER A 48 17.86 5.92 9.31
CA SER A 48 17.41 5.60 7.96
C SER A 48 17.96 6.59 6.93
N GLU A 49 18.63 6.03 5.91
CA GLU A 49 19.08 6.78 4.74
C GLU A 49 18.00 6.87 3.66
N ILE A 50 16.84 6.22 3.81
CA ILE A 50 15.81 6.22 2.77
C ILE A 50 15.32 7.64 2.51
N ARG A 51 15.27 8.01 1.23
CA ARG A 51 14.81 9.30 0.72
C ARG A 51 13.75 9.16 -0.36
N HIS A 52 13.77 8.06 -1.11
CA HIS A 52 12.84 7.81 -2.20
C HIS A 52 12.01 6.57 -1.90
N VAL A 53 10.69 6.74 -1.91
CA VAL A 53 9.72 5.65 -1.77
C VAL A 53 8.90 5.54 -3.05
N THR A 54 8.95 4.38 -3.69
CA THR A 54 8.11 4.06 -4.84
C THR A 54 7.02 3.08 -4.43
N ILE A 55 5.76 3.47 -4.59
CA ILE A 55 4.60 2.63 -4.30
C ILE A 55 4.07 2.07 -5.61
N VAL A 56 4.10 0.74 -5.72
CA VAL A 56 3.84 -0.01 -6.94
C VAL A 56 2.45 -0.61 -6.90
N GLY A 57 1.67 -0.31 -7.95
CA GLY A 57 0.34 -0.82 -8.19
C GLY A 57 0.25 -1.69 -9.42
N ARG A 58 -0.28 -2.90 -9.27
CA ARG A 58 -0.52 -3.80 -10.43
C ARG A 58 -1.64 -3.33 -11.36
N ARG A 59 -2.51 -2.43 -10.89
CA ARG A 59 -3.67 -1.89 -11.63
C ARG A 59 -3.55 -0.37 -11.80
N GLY A 60 -4.56 0.24 -12.42
CA GLY A 60 -4.61 1.66 -12.71
C GLY A 60 -5.16 2.53 -11.57
N LEU A 61 -5.29 3.82 -11.85
CA LEU A 61 -5.78 4.85 -10.91
C LEU A 61 -7.17 4.53 -10.32
N LEU A 62 -8.09 3.97 -11.10
CA LEU A 62 -9.46 3.67 -10.63
C LEU A 62 -9.58 2.47 -9.68
N ASP A 63 -8.48 1.74 -9.50
CA ASP A 63 -8.38 0.50 -8.72
C ASP A 63 -7.71 0.67 -7.36
N VAL A 64 -7.30 1.89 -7.00
CA VAL A 64 -6.66 2.19 -5.71
C VAL A 64 -7.60 1.90 -4.55
N SER A 65 -7.05 1.42 -3.43
CA SER A 65 -7.80 1.10 -2.22
C SER A 65 -7.51 2.04 -1.04
N PHE A 66 -6.53 2.94 -1.18
CA PHE A 66 -6.36 4.02 -0.21
C PHE A 66 -7.52 5.02 -0.24
N THR A 67 -7.74 5.70 0.88
CA THR A 67 -8.78 6.71 1.01
C THR A 67 -8.23 8.12 0.72
N ILE A 68 -9.14 9.06 0.45
CA ILE A 68 -8.77 10.44 0.14
C ILE A 68 -7.98 11.13 1.27
N LYS A 69 -8.32 10.84 2.53
CA LYS A 69 -7.64 11.42 3.70
C LYS A 69 -6.16 11.03 3.68
N GLU A 70 -5.91 9.73 3.56
CA GLU A 70 -4.55 9.19 3.58
C GLU A 70 -3.72 9.63 2.38
N LEU A 71 -4.32 9.70 1.19
CA LEU A 71 -3.66 10.24 0.01
C LEU A 71 -3.30 11.72 0.20
N ARG A 72 -4.21 12.54 0.75
CA ARG A 72 -3.96 13.95 0.99
C ARG A 72 -2.80 14.14 1.96
N GLU A 73 -2.78 13.40 3.07
CA GLU A 73 -1.69 13.45 4.04
C GLU A 73 -0.33 13.08 3.41
N GLN A 74 -0.30 12.12 2.47
CA GLN A 74 0.92 11.78 1.73
C GLN A 74 1.37 12.90 0.79
N ILE A 75 0.44 13.51 0.03
CA ILE A 75 0.75 14.58 -0.93
C ILE A 75 1.25 15.84 -0.23
N THR A 76 0.71 16.14 0.95
CA THR A 76 1.05 17.34 1.74
C THR A 76 2.14 17.08 2.78
N LEU A 77 2.83 15.94 2.71
CA LEU A 77 3.88 15.59 3.67
C LEU A 77 5.01 16.63 3.60
N SER A 78 5.34 17.24 4.74
CA SER A 78 6.35 18.30 4.81
C SER A 78 7.72 17.81 4.36
N ASN A 79 8.45 18.64 3.60
CA ASN A 79 9.77 18.31 3.06
C ASN A 79 9.80 17.01 2.25
N CYS A 80 8.71 16.68 1.56
CA CYS A 80 8.61 15.54 0.67
C CYS A 80 7.89 15.97 -0.62
N SER A 81 8.51 15.69 -1.77
CA SER A 81 7.84 15.82 -3.06
C SER A 81 7.00 14.58 -3.35
N PHE A 82 5.99 14.73 -4.20
CA PHE A 82 5.09 13.65 -4.59
C PHE A 82 4.93 13.64 -6.11
N SER A 83 4.99 12.47 -6.73
CA SER A 83 4.71 12.28 -8.15
C SER A 83 3.88 11.03 -8.39
N VAL A 84 3.29 10.96 -9.58
CA VAL A 84 2.51 9.83 -10.04
C VAL A 84 2.76 9.64 -11.53
N GLU A 85 3.04 8.40 -11.95
CA GLU A 85 3.07 8.01 -13.35
C GLU A 85 1.69 7.48 -13.74
N ILE A 86 1.02 8.15 -14.68
CA ILE A 86 -0.32 7.78 -15.16
C ILE A 86 -0.28 7.58 -16.66
N GLU A 87 -0.68 6.40 -17.10
CA GLU A 87 -0.83 6.06 -18.51
C GLU A 87 -1.98 6.84 -19.15
N ASN A 88 -1.83 7.21 -20.44
CA ASN A 88 -2.92 7.82 -21.22
C ASN A 88 -4.20 6.96 -21.21
N PHE A 89 -4.04 5.63 -21.18
CA PHE A 89 -5.13 4.69 -21.02
C PHE A 89 -5.93 4.92 -19.73
N ASP A 90 -5.24 5.12 -18.60
CA ASP A 90 -5.89 5.36 -17.30
C ASP A 90 -6.54 6.76 -17.26
N LEU A 91 -5.93 7.76 -17.91
CA LEU A 91 -6.54 9.10 -18.07
C LEU A 91 -7.86 9.04 -18.85
N LEU A 92 -7.91 8.29 -19.96
CA LEU A 92 -9.12 8.08 -20.75
C LEU A 92 -10.19 7.35 -19.95
N ALA A 93 -9.81 6.27 -19.24
CA ALA A 93 -10.73 5.51 -18.40
C ALA A 93 -11.38 6.38 -17.30
N VAL A 94 -10.62 7.31 -16.70
CA VAL A 94 -11.18 8.27 -15.72
C VAL A 94 -12.19 9.22 -16.38
N LYS A 95 -11.91 9.71 -17.59
CA LYS A 95 -12.82 10.60 -18.33
C LYS A 95 -14.11 9.89 -18.71
N GLU A 96 -14.03 8.67 -19.23
CA GLU A 96 -15.20 7.85 -19.60
C GLU A 96 -16.07 7.52 -18.38
N ALA A 97 -15.46 7.24 -17.23
CA ALA A 97 -16.18 6.90 -16.01
C ALA A 97 -16.70 8.13 -15.23
N GLN A 98 -16.39 9.37 -15.63
CA GLN A 98 -16.62 10.57 -14.80
C GLN A 98 -18.08 10.75 -14.33
N GLY A 99 -19.05 10.29 -15.13
CA GLY A 99 -20.48 10.33 -14.80
C GLY A 99 -21.00 9.17 -13.92
N THR A 100 -20.25 8.07 -13.82
CA THR A 100 -20.67 6.84 -13.12
C THR A 100 -19.81 6.51 -11.90
N LEU A 101 -18.68 7.20 -11.71
CA LEU A 101 -17.82 7.03 -10.53
C LEU A 101 -18.55 7.38 -9.24
N SER A 102 -18.37 6.53 -8.23
CA SER A 102 -18.78 6.85 -6.87
C SER A 102 -18.04 8.11 -6.38
N ARG A 103 -18.70 8.88 -5.51
CA ARG A 103 -18.14 10.12 -4.95
C ARG A 103 -16.71 9.94 -4.38
N PRO A 104 -16.38 8.86 -3.64
CA PRO A 104 -15.02 8.65 -3.15
C PRO A 104 -13.99 8.48 -4.27
N LYS A 105 -14.28 7.63 -5.26
CA LYS A 105 -13.37 7.39 -6.40
C LYS A 105 -13.13 8.66 -7.19
N LYS A 106 -14.20 9.42 -7.49
CA LYS A 106 -14.11 10.69 -8.20
C LYS A 106 -13.15 11.67 -7.53
N ARG A 107 -13.31 11.88 -6.22
CA ARG A 107 -12.46 12.81 -5.46
C ARG A 107 -11.00 12.36 -5.37
N ILE A 108 -10.75 11.04 -5.30
CA ILE A 108 -9.39 10.48 -5.31
C ILE A 108 -8.73 10.75 -6.68
N SER A 109 -9.43 10.43 -7.77
CA SER A 109 -8.92 10.68 -9.13
C SER A 109 -8.63 12.15 -9.35
N GLU A 110 -9.56 13.05 -8.98
CA GLU A 110 -9.35 14.50 -9.06
C GLU A 110 -8.13 14.97 -8.26
N LEU A 111 -7.96 14.46 -7.02
CA LEU A 111 -6.82 14.83 -6.18
C LEU A 111 -5.48 14.40 -6.80
N ILE A 112 -5.42 13.21 -7.39
CA ILE A 112 -4.21 12.70 -8.05
C ILE A 112 -3.91 13.51 -9.32
N LEU A 113 -4.91 13.73 -10.17
CA LEU A 113 -4.75 14.47 -11.43
C LEU A 113 -4.34 15.93 -11.18
N ASN A 114 -4.89 16.58 -10.16
CA ASN A 114 -4.50 17.94 -9.79
C ASN A 114 -3.07 18.03 -9.22
N ASN A 115 -2.47 16.90 -8.83
CA ASN A 115 -1.13 16.84 -8.23
C ASN A 115 -0.13 16.02 -9.07
N SER A 116 -0.48 15.64 -10.30
CA SER A 116 0.42 14.89 -11.20
C SER A 116 1.39 15.77 -11.98
N HIS A 117 1.34 17.09 -11.79
CA HIS A 117 2.20 18.04 -12.51
C HIS A 117 3.64 18.03 -11.97
N LEU A 118 4.59 18.02 -12.90
CA LEU A 118 6.03 17.80 -12.71
C LEU A 118 6.79 19.01 -12.10
N ASP A 119 6.12 20.14 -11.87
CA ASP A 119 6.78 21.43 -11.57
C ASP A 119 6.98 21.72 -10.08
N LYS A 120 6.71 20.76 -9.18
CA LYS A 120 7.06 20.94 -7.76
C LYS A 120 8.58 20.79 -7.59
N PRO A 121 9.25 21.71 -6.86
CA PRO A 121 10.67 21.56 -6.56
C PRO A 121 10.93 20.19 -5.93
N MET A 122 11.89 19.44 -6.49
CA MET A 122 12.32 18.19 -5.89
C MET A 122 12.87 18.48 -4.49
N SER A 123 12.17 17.97 -3.48
CA SER A 123 12.72 17.87 -2.13
C SER A 123 13.73 16.71 -2.07
N ASP A 124 14.58 16.71 -1.03
CA ASP A 124 15.48 15.60 -0.73
C ASP A 124 14.69 14.29 -0.57
N ARG A 125 13.44 14.36 -0.12
CA ARG A 125 12.55 13.20 0.01
C ARG A 125 11.49 13.17 -1.07
N HIS A 126 11.18 11.99 -1.57
CA HIS A 126 10.24 11.79 -2.67
C HIS A 126 9.36 10.56 -2.46
N CYS A 127 8.06 10.71 -2.71
CA CYS A 127 7.12 9.61 -2.87
C CYS A 127 6.62 9.55 -4.32
N GLN A 128 6.77 8.41 -4.97
CA GLN A 128 6.27 8.16 -6.32
C GLN A 128 5.22 7.06 -6.31
N LEU A 129 4.10 7.28 -7.01
CA LEU A 129 3.14 6.22 -7.33
C LEU A 129 3.40 5.70 -8.76
N LEU A 130 3.61 4.39 -8.90
CA LEU A 130 3.68 3.71 -10.20
C LEU A 130 2.50 2.77 -10.37
N PHE A 131 1.67 3.01 -11.39
CA PHE A 131 0.56 2.15 -11.75
C PHE A 131 0.94 1.14 -12.83
N ARG A 132 0.06 0.15 -13.06
CA ARG A 132 0.21 -0.86 -14.13
C ARG A 132 1.51 -1.66 -14.03
N ARG A 133 2.12 -1.78 -12.85
CA ARG A 133 3.36 -2.53 -12.60
C ARG A 133 3.11 -3.75 -11.75
N THR A 134 3.28 -4.92 -12.35
CA THR A 134 3.13 -6.21 -11.65
C THR A 134 4.50 -6.69 -11.20
N PRO A 135 4.75 -6.88 -9.88
CA PRO A 135 5.98 -7.48 -9.38
C PRO A 135 6.17 -8.89 -9.94
N THR A 136 7.35 -9.19 -10.49
CA THR A 136 7.64 -10.51 -11.08
C THR A 136 8.83 -11.20 -10.45
N LYS A 137 9.84 -10.46 -9.96
CA LYS A 137 11.00 -11.07 -9.30
C LYS A 137 11.68 -10.11 -8.32
N VAL A 138 12.07 -10.61 -7.15
CA VAL A 138 12.98 -9.89 -6.25
C VAL A 138 14.42 -10.21 -6.68
N LEU A 139 15.20 -9.17 -6.94
CA LEU A 139 16.60 -9.30 -7.30
C LEU A 139 17.45 -9.05 -6.06
N THR A 140 18.44 -9.91 -5.83
CA THR A 140 19.36 -9.82 -4.69
C THR A 140 20.81 -9.64 -5.12
N ASP A 141 21.65 -9.16 -4.20
CA ASP A 141 23.10 -9.15 -4.34
C ASP A 141 23.74 -10.49 -3.93
N SER A 142 25.08 -10.56 -3.94
CA SER A 142 25.82 -11.77 -3.56
C SER A 142 25.69 -12.16 -2.08
N ARG A 143 25.15 -11.27 -1.24
CA ARG A 143 24.88 -11.51 0.18
C ARG A 143 23.42 -11.88 0.46
N GLY A 144 22.60 -11.98 -0.59
CA GLY A 144 21.17 -12.24 -0.47
C GLY A 144 20.34 -11.01 -0.10
N MET A 145 20.93 -9.81 -0.05
CA MET A 145 20.21 -8.59 0.26
C MET A 145 19.46 -8.10 -0.98
N VAL A 146 18.26 -7.52 -0.79
CA VAL A 146 17.50 -6.94 -1.91
C VAL A 146 18.30 -5.82 -2.58
N LYS A 147 18.31 -5.83 -3.92
CA LYS A 147 18.90 -4.76 -4.73
C LYS A 147 17.91 -4.08 -5.66
N ALA A 148 16.85 -4.78 -6.06
CA ALA A 148 15.81 -4.25 -6.92
C ALA A 148 14.57 -5.15 -6.90
N LEU A 149 13.44 -4.55 -7.25
CA LEU A 149 12.23 -5.28 -7.63
C LEU A 149 12.08 -5.25 -9.16
N GLN A 150 12.10 -6.40 -9.80
CA GLN A 150 11.70 -6.50 -11.19
C GLN A 150 10.17 -6.47 -11.27
N VAL A 151 9.65 -5.57 -12.12
CA VAL A 151 8.23 -5.44 -12.41
C VAL A 151 8.00 -5.56 -13.92
N THR A 152 6.79 -5.95 -14.28
CA THR A 152 6.33 -5.99 -15.66
C THR A 152 5.17 -5.02 -15.83
N HIS A 153 5.30 -4.14 -16.83
CA HIS A 153 4.24 -3.22 -17.19
C HIS A 153 3.08 -3.99 -17.84
N SER A 154 1.89 -3.90 -17.24
CA SER A 154 0.74 -4.71 -17.63
C SER A 154 0.15 -4.39 -19.01
N LEU A 155 0.48 -3.24 -19.61
CA LEU A 155 -0.01 -2.85 -20.94
C LEU A 155 1.02 -3.17 -22.02
N THR A 156 2.30 -2.90 -21.76
CA THR A 156 3.36 -3.03 -22.77
C THR A 156 4.14 -4.34 -22.68
N GLY A 157 4.02 -5.07 -21.56
CA GLY A 157 4.84 -6.26 -21.28
C GLY A 157 6.31 -5.93 -20.97
N HIS A 158 6.70 -4.66 -21.00
CA HIS A 158 8.06 -4.22 -20.70
C HIS A 158 8.46 -4.57 -19.27
N LYS A 159 9.69 -5.07 -19.09
CA LYS A 159 10.26 -5.37 -17.78
C LYS A 159 11.20 -4.25 -17.36
N GLU A 160 11.06 -3.79 -16.13
CA GLU A 160 11.94 -2.80 -15.53
C GLU A 160 12.38 -3.28 -14.14
N ASP A 161 13.60 -2.94 -13.76
CA ASP A 161 14.13 -3.22 -12.44
C ASP A 161 14.10 -1.91 -11.62
N LEU A 162 13.28 -1.87 -10.57
CA LEU A 162 13.18 -0.74 -9.64
C LEU A 162 14.23 -0.90 -8.54
N PRO A 163 15.31 -0.10 -8.51
CA PRO A 163 16.37 -0.28 -7.52
C PRO A 163 15.87 0.03 -6.11
N CYS A 164 16.15 -0.85 -5.15
CA CYS A 164 15.77 -0.64 -3.76
C CYS A 164 16.62 -1.45 -2.78
N GLY A 165 16.85 -0.87 -1.61
CA GLY A 165 17.48 -1.54 -0.46
C GLY A 165 16.47 -2.03 0.59
N LEU A 166 15.19 -1.67 0.43
CA LEU A 166 14.08 -2.14 1.26
C LEU A 166 12.85 -2.39 0.40
N LEU A 167 12.19 -3.53 0.63
CA LEU A 167 10.95 -3.92 -0.03
C LEU A 167 9.89 -4.22 1.03
N LEU A 168 8.69 -3.63 0.91
CA LEU A 168 7.55 -3.94 1.75
C LEU A 168 6.37 -4.44 0.92
N TYR A 169 5.65 -5.43 1.44
CA TYR A 169 4.44 -5.99 0.83
C TYR A 169 3.22 -5.52 1.62
N CYS A 170 2.37 -4.72 0.99
CA CYS A 170 1.14 -4.17 1.57
C CYS A 170 -0.06 -4.60 0.72
N ILE A 171 -0.20 -5.92 0.51
CA ILE A 171 -1.16 -6.52 -0.43
C ILE A 171 -2.37 -7.18 0.23
N GLY A 172 -2.52 -7.00 1.55
CA GLY A 172 -3.58 -7.61 2.35
C GLY A 172 -3.00 -8.49 3.45
N PHE A 173 -3.90 -9.01 4.27
CA PHE A 173 -3.60 -9.99 5.31
C PHE A 173 -4.37 -11.27 5.00
N GLU A 174 -3.87 -12.38 5.51
CA GLU A 174 -4.58 -13.66 5.50
C GLU A 174 -5.01 -13.97 6.92
N ASN A 175 -6.23 -14.49 7.06
CA ASN A 175 -6.71 -14.95 8.35
C ASN A 175 -6.23 -16.37 8.58
N VAL A 176 -5.74 -16.63 9.79
CA VAL A 176 -5.39 -17.98 10.22
C VAL A 176 -6.45 -18.41 11.23
N ALA A 177 -7.10 -19.55 10.96
CA ALA A 177 -8.02 -20.13 11.91
C ALA A 177 -7.25 -20.66 13.13
N LEU A 178 -7.84 -20.50 14.33
CA LEU A 178 -7.31 -21.08 15.55
C LEU A 178 -7.54 -22.60 15.57
N ASP A 179 -6.64 -23.30 16.25
CA ASP A 179 -6.75 -24.75 16.44
C ASP A 179 -8.11 -25.13 17.06
N GLY A 180 -8.72 -26.20 16.53
CA GLY A 180 -10.02 -26.69 16.98
C GLY A 180 -11.24 -26.06 16.31
N LEU A 181 -11.07 -25.05 15.46
CA LEU A 181 -12.15 -24.51 14.64
C LEU A 181 -12.24 -25.22 13.28
N PRO A 182 -13.46 -25.41 12.73
CA PRO A 182 -13.62 -25.94 11.39
C PRO A 182 -13.10 -24.93 10.37
N VAL A 183 -12.38 -25.41 9.35
CA VAL A 183 -11.79 -24.57 8.29
C VAL A 183 -12.36 -24.88 6.92
N ASN A 184 -12.35 -23.87 6.03
CA ASN A 184 -12.67 -24.04 4.61
C ASN A 184 -11.42 -24.54 3.84
N LYS A 185 -11.54 -24.65 2.51
CA LYS A 185 -10.44 -25.13 1.64
C LYS A 185 -9.23 -24.18 1.60
N ASP A 186 -9.44 -22.92 1.96
CA ASP A 186 -8.44 -21.86 1.96
C ASP A 186 -7.79 -21.70 3.36
N GLY A 187 -8.16 -22.53 4.34
CA GLY A 187 -7.62 -22.49 5.71
C GLY A 187 -8.26 -21.43 6.62
N GLU A 188 -9.28 -20.72 6.15
CA GLU A 188 -10.03 -19.74 6.93
C GLU A 188 -11.14 -20.42 7.75
N ILE A 189 -11.67 -19.74 8.77
CA ILE A 189 -12.78 -20.25 9.58
C ILE A 189 -13.97 -20.57 8.67
N LYS A 190 -14.48 -21.80 8.77
CA LYS A 190 -15.66 -22.24 8.03
C LYS A 190 -16.91 -21.60 8.65
N MET A 191 -17.35 -20.50 8.08
CA MET A 191 -18.57 -19.82 8.50
C MET A 191 -19.82 -20.57 8.02
N LEU A 192 -20.82 -20.69 8.90
CA LEU A 192 -22.18 -21.15 8.58
C LEU A 192 -23.00 -20.01 7.95
N ASP A 193 -22.85 -18.80 8.50
CA ASP A 193 -23.41 -17.55 7.97
C ASP A 193 -22.51 -16.36 8.32
N ALA A 194 -23.02 -15.13 8.24
CA ALA A 194 -22.21 -13.94 8.50
C ALA A 194 -21.59 -13.88 9.91
N ILE A 195 -22.16 -14.55 10.92
CA ILE A 195 -21.71 -14.43 12.31
C ILE A 195 -21.47 -15.77 13.01
N ARG A 196 -22.00 -16.88 12.48
CA ARG A 196 -21.89 -18.22 13.06
C ARG A 196 -20.84 -19.06 12.34
N VAL A 197 -20.06 -19.80 13.11
CA VAL A 197 -19.12 -20.81 12.61
C VAL A 197 -19.87 -22.14 12.41
N ALA A 198 -19.51 -22.90 11.38
CA ALA A 198 -20.12 -24.19 11.05
C ALA A 198 -19.54 -25.34 11.91
N THR A 199 -19.76 -25.26 13.22
CA THR A 199 -19.41 -26.27 14.22
C THR A 199 -20.45 -27.40 14.30
N GLU A 200 -20.13 -28.47 15.03
CA GLU A 200 -21.07 -29.55 15.33
C GLU A 200 -22.27 -29.03 16.15
N GLU A 201 -23.43 -29.70 16.03
CA GLU A 201 -24.75 -29.19 16.42
C GLU A 201 -24.91 -28.80 17.91
N GLU A 202 -24.01 -29.24 18.78
CA GLU A 202 -24.04 -28.98 20.22
C GLU A 202 -23.21 -27.76 20.67
N ILE A 203 -22.33 -27.23 19.81
CA ILE A 203 -21.44 -26.11 20.16
C ILE A 203 -21.78 -24.90 19.29
N LEU A 204 -22.13 -23.78 19.91
CA LEU A 204 -22.36 -22.52 19.22
C LEU A 204 -21.11 -21.64 19.28
N VAL A 205 -20.46 -21.46 18.13
CA VAL A 205 -19.31 -20.56 17.98
C VAL A 205 -19.68 -19.41 17.04
N TYR A 206 -19.31 -18.20 17.44
CA TYR A 206 -19.53 -16.97 16.68
C TYR A 206 -18.20 -16.30 16.38
N ALA A 207 -18.11 -15.64 15.24
CA ALA A 207 -16.94 -14.86 14.84
C ALA A 207 -17.40 -13.54 14.22
N SER A 208 -16.64 -12.47 14.44
CA SER A 208 -16.92 -11.15 13.90
C SER A 208 -15.64 -10.42 13.50
N GLY A 209 -15.79 -9.38 12.68
CA GLY A 209 -14.66 -8.60 12.18
C GLY A 209 -13.78 -9.39 11.21
N TRP A 210 -12.48 -9.10 11.18
CA TRP A 210 -11.58 -9.67 10.16
C TRP A 210 -11.35 -11.17 10.32
N CYS A 211 -11.50 -11.79 11.49
CA CYS A 211 -11.37 -13.25 11.56
C CYS A 211 -12.56 -13.98 10.88
N ALA A 212 -13.72 -13.31 10.76
CA ALA A 212 -14.92 -13.84 10.11
C ALA A 212 -15.10 -13.36 8.66
N HIS A 213 -14.43 -12.27 8.29
CA HIS A 213 -14.61 -11.57 7.01
C HIS A 213 -13.28 -11.20 6.39
N THR A 214 -13.25 -11.00 5.07
CA THR A 214 -12.01 -10.59 4.39
C THR A 214 -11.44 -9.30 5.00
N PRO A 215 -10.13 -9.19 5.28
CA PRO A 215 -9.51 -8.06 5.96
C PRO A 215 -9.52 -6.80 5.09
N ARG A 216 -10.67 -6.15 5.04
CA ARG A 216 -10.99 -4.97 4.24
C ARG A 216 -11.81 -3.99 5.07
N GLY A 217 -11.77 -2.74 4.66
CA GLY A 217 -12.49 -1.66 5.31
C GLY A 217 -11.70 -0.98 6.41
N ILE A 218 -12.22 0.16 6.85
CA ILE A 218 -11.76 0.89 8.06
C ILE A 218 -12.47 0.33 9.30
N ILE A 219 -12.02 0.70 10.50
CA ILE A 219 -12.60 0.27 11.79
C ILE A 219 -14.14 0.33 11.81
N ALA A 220 -14.74 1.38 11.24
CA ALA A 220 -16.20 1.53 11.18
C ALA A 220 -16.93 0.39 10.42
N HIS A 221 -16.27 -0.29 9.47
CA HIS A 221 -16.85 -1.44 8.76
C HIS A 221 -16.83 -2.72 9.61
N THR A 222 -15.98 -2.77 10.63
CA THR A 222 -15.85 -3.91 11.55
C THR A 222 -16.93 -3.90 12.64
N GLN A 223 -17.65 -2.78 12.81
CA GLN A 223 -18.70 -2.63 13.82
C GLN A 223 -20.03 -3.32 13.44
N VAL A 224 -20.10 -3.92 12.25
CA VAL A 224 -21.30 -4.58 11.71
C VAL A 224 -21.31 -6.05 12.06
#